data_AF-A0AAN7T4T6-F1
#
_entry.id   AF-A0AAN7T4T6-F1
#
_cell.length_a   1.000
_cell.length_b   1.000
_cell.length_c   1.000
_cell.angle_alpha   90.00
_cell.angle_beta   90.00
_cell.angle_gamma   90.00
#
_symmetry.space_group_name_H-M   'P 1'
#
loop_
_entity.id
_entity.type
_entity.pdbx_description
1 polymer ?
#
loop_
_entity_poly.entity_id
_entity_poly.type
_entity_poly.pdbx_seq_one_letter_code
_entity_poly.pdbx_strand_id
1 'polypeptide(L)'
;MFTSATKTTFQDVQQTCYFGAVAIAWETIGTGIVIFYSSHQSAAYVAEAFFWVAVAMSLAVTCGGVYAIYRRQGQHDLSEVTGAWFLLFIPMIVGAAFGSNLANALSLGNGLAIIVVSYLMLSLGLGLSFLLLGIYLWRLLSDQLPPRAAIVSTFVPVGPFGMSAYVWVNLAVALSRNVSQAHFGFRQTWEPPLSSETQAAVAEMLLWIGVVGALFLLGVASFFLIEAFAAVITVVPKKFNIGVWSFVFPCGVYANAFCRLANLLRNDGMKGWAAACAVFTVLLWLMCATLTFYKAVWQGKLFFAPGLQGWIEEKELEARSKKDGLPRDQALDRIQSSHRSGMTPEQHLRRRSPNNDGSYEPSTIGEDNASKV
;
A
#
# COMPACT_ATOMS: atom_id res chain seq x y z
N MET A 1 -9.08 -15.53 20.46
CA MET A 1 -7.90 -15.64 19.56
C MET A 1 -7.79 -14.36 18.75
N PHE A 2 -8.69 -14.10 17.81
CA PHE A 2 -8.66 -12.90 16.98
C PHE A 2 -8.83 -11.57 17.73
N THR A 3 -9.59 -11.52 18.83
CA THR A 3 -9.81 -10.29 19.63
C THR A 3 -8.58 -9.79 20.40
N SER A 4 -7.63 -10.67 20.72
CA SER A 4 -6.37 -10.27 21.39
C SER A 4 -5.35 -9.81 20.36
N ALA A 5 -5.23 -10.55 19.25
CA ALA A 5 -4.36 -10.17 18.14
C ALA A 5 -4.75 -8.81 17.53
N THR A 6 -6.06 -8.52 17.38
CA THR A 6 -6.51 -7.21 16.89
C THR A 6 -6.19 -6.07 17.86
N LYS A 7 -6.21 -6.29 19.18
CA LYS A 7 -5.79 -5.27 20.15
C LYS A 7 -4.32 -4.88 19.97
N THR A 8 -3.44 -5.87 19.78
CA THR A 8 -2.01 -5.64 19.54
C THR A 8 -1.76 -4.89 18.22
N THR A 9 -2.54 -5.18 17.18
CA THR A 9 -2.43 -4.49 15.88
C THR A 9 -2.72 -2.99 15.97
N PHE A 10 -3.69 -2.57 16.79
CA PHE A 10 -3.99 -1.14 16.98
C PHE A 10 -3.00 -0.42 17.91
N GLN A 11 -2.09 -1.14 18.56
CA GLN A 11 -1.05 -0.55 19.42
C GLN A 11 0.24 -0.25 18.66
N ASP A 12 0.41 -0.80 17.44
CA ASP A 12 1.57 -0.61 16.59
C ASP A 12 1.18 0.24 15.35
N VAL A 13 1.88 1.35 15.15
CA VAL A 13 1.63 2.29 14.05
C VAL A 13 1.79 1.60 12.69
N GLN A 14 2.83 0.78 12.53
CA GLN A 14 3.15 0.15 11.27
C GLN A 14 2.08 -0.90 10.92
N GLN A 15 1.64 -1.70 11.89
CA GLN A 15 0.54 -2.64 11.69
C GLN A 15 -0.79 -1.95 11.38
N THR A 16 -1.05 -0.82 12.02
CA THR A 16 -2.24 0.00 11.72
C THR A 16 -2.22 0.52 10.28
N CYS A 17 -1.06 0.99 9.80
CA CYS A 17 -0.88 1.43 8.42
C CYS A 17 -1.15 0.32 7.40
N TYR A 18 -0.80 -0.94 7.71
CA TYR A 18 -1.03 -2.07 6.80
C TYR A 18 -2.51 -2.42 6.58
N PHE A 19 -3.46 -1.92 7.38
CA PHE A 19 -4.88 -2.03 7.04
C PHE A 19 -5.21 -1.36 5.71
N GLY A 20 -4.44 -0.36 5.29
CA GLY A 20 -4.57 0.24 3.96
C GLY A 20 -4.33 -0.75 2.83
N ALA A 21 -3.46 -1.74 3.01
CA ALA A 21 -3.23 -2.77 1.99
C ALA A 21 -4.50 -3.60 1.70
N VAL A 22 -5.39 -3.78 2.70
CA VAL A 22 -6.66 -4.48 2.53
C VAL A 22 -7.62 -3.67 1.66
N ALA A 23 -7.74 -2.36 1.91
CA ALA A 23 -8.56 -1.47 1.10
C ALA A 23 -8.02 -1.35 -0.34
N ILE A 24 -6.70 -1.21 -0.50
CA ILE A 24 -6.04 -1.17 -1.81
C ILE A 24 -6.30 -2.46 -2.61
N ALA A 25 -6.24 -3.63 -1.95
CA ALA A 25 -6.53 -4.90 -2.62
C ALA A 25 -7.99 -4.96 -3.11
N TRP A 26 -8.95 -4.53 -2.30
CA TRP A 26 -10.36 -4.44 -2.68
C TRP A 26 -10.57 -3.52 -3.89
N GLU A 27 -9.96 -2.34 -3.87
CA GLU A 27 -10.02 -1.36 -4.97
C GLU A 27 -9.37 -1.88 -6.25
N THR A 28 -8.27 -2.64 -6.12
CA THR A 28 -7.57 -3.25 -7.26
C THR A 28 -8.43 -4.33 -7.91
N ILE A 29 -9.13 -5.15 -7.11
CA ILE A 29 -10.09 -6.13 -7.62
C ILE A 29 -11.25 -5.42 -8.35
N GLY A 30 -11.79 -4.37 -7.75
CA GLY A 30 -12.83 -3.53 -8.38
C GLY A 30 -12.37 -2.94 -9.71
N THR A 31 -11.14 -2.41 -9.77
CA THR A 31 -10.53 -1.90 -10.99
C THR A 31 -10.38 -3.00 -12.05
N GLY A 32 -10.01 -4.22 -11.64
CA GLY A 32 -9.98 -5.39 -12.52
C GLY A 32 -11.34 -5.71 -13.14
N ILE A 33 -12.43 -5.66 -12.36
CA ILE A 33 -13.78 -5.85 -12.88
C ILE A 33 -14.08 -4.84 -13.99
N VAL A 34 -13.72 -3.57 -13.79
CA VAL A 34 -13.93 -2.52 -14.80
C VAL A 34 -13.10 -2.78 -16.06
N ILE A 35 -11.80 -3.04 -15.91
CA ILE A 35 -10.90 -3.18 -17.07
C ILE A 35 -11.25 -4.43 -17.89
N PHE A 36 -11.56 -5.55 -17.24
CA PHE A 36 -11.76 -6.82 -17.94
C PHE A 36 -13.21 -7.10 -18.35
N TYR A 37 -14.21 -6.49 -17.68
CA TYR A 37 -15.62 -6.83 -17.88
C TYR A 37 -16.56 -5.64 -18.14
N SER A 38 -16.04 -4.41 -18.33
CA SER A 38 -16.88 -3.22 -18.56
C SER A 38 -17.78 -3.29 -19.80
N SER A 39 -17.55 -4.22 -20.72
CA SER A 39 -18.47 -4.50 -21.83
C SER A 39 -19.84 -5.01 -21.36
N HIS A 40 -19.93 -5.56 -20.15
CA HIS A 40 -21.16 -6.03 -19.55
C HIS A 40 -21.69 -5.01 -18.54
N GLN A 41 -22.91 -4.52 -18.78
CA GLN A 41 -23.55 -3.53 -17.90
C GLN A 41 -23.73 -4.05 -16.46
N SER A 42 -23.97 -5.35 -16.29
CA SER A 42 -24.03 -5.98 -14.95
C SER A 42 -22.70 -5.85 -14.20
N ALA A 43 -21.56 -6.00 -14.87
CA ALA A 43 -20.25 -5.85 -14.26
C ALA A 43 -19.98 -4.40 -13.84
N ALA A 44 -20.48 -3.41 -14.58
CA ALA A 44 -20.39 -2.01 -14.20
C ALA A 44 -21.15 -1.72 -12.89
N TYR A 45 -22.36 -2.26 -12.71
CA TYR A 45 -23.11 -2.12 -11.45
C TYR A 45 -22.46 -2.87 -10.28
N VAL A 46 -21.86 -4.05 -10.53
CA VAL A 46 -21.07 -4.74 -9.50
C VAL A 46 -19.86 -3.89 -9.10
N ALA A 47 -19.15 -3.31 -10.07
CA ALA A 47 -18.05 -2.40 -9.80
C ALA A 47 -18.51 -1.14 -9.04
N GLU A 48 -19.69 -0.61 -9.34
CA GLU A 48 -20.29 0.49 -8.56
C GLU A 48 -20.52 0.12 -7.09
N ALA A 49 -21.07 -1.06 -6.82
CA ALA A 49 -21.20 -1.54 -5.44
C ALA A 49 -19.83 -1.70 -4.75
N PHE A 50 -18.85 -2.25 -5.45
CA PHE A 50 -17.46 -2.36 -4.96
C PHE A 50 -16.85 -0.99 -4.66
N PHE A 51 -17.15 0.02 -5.48
CA PHE A 51 -16.64 1.38 -5.31
C PHE A 51 -17.16 2.01 -4.02
N TRP A 52 -18.44 1.90 -3.70
CA TRP A 52 -18.97 2.45 -2.46
C TRP A 52 -18.43 1.75 -1.20
N VAL A 53 -18.21 0.43 -1.28
CA VAL A 53 -17.51 -0.31 -0.23
C VAL A 53 -16.06 0.17 -0.10
N ALA A 54 -15.37 0.40 -1.22
CA ALA A 54 -14.02 0.94 -1.23
C ALA A 54 -13.94 2.31 -0.56
N VAL A 55 -14.86 3.22 -0.88
CA VAL A 55 -14.96 4.56 -0.25
C VAL A 55 -15.07 4.42 1.28
N ALA A 56 -15.96 3.56 1.76
CA ALA A 56 -16.15 3.33 3.19
C ALA A 56 -14.89 2.74 3.85
N MET A 57 -14.26 1.76 3.23
CA MET A 57 -13.02 1.15 3.72
C MET A 57 -11.87 2.17 3.78
N SER A 58 -11.70 2.96 2.73
CA SER A 58 -10.61 3.95 2.63
C SER A 58 -10.80 5.09 3.61
N LEU A 59 -12.04 5.56 3.83
CA LEU A 59 -12.35 6.50 4.92
C LEU A 59 -12.09 5.89 6.31
N ALA A 60 -12.47 4.63 6.52
CA ALA A 60 -12.23 3.95 7.79
C ALA A 60 -10.73 3.79 8.08
N VAL A 61 -9.91 3.47 7.07
CA VAL A 61 -8.45 3.38 7.20
C VAL A 61 -7.84 4.77 7.41
N THR A 62 -8.15 5.74 6.56
CA THR A 62 -7.52 7.06 6.62
C THR A 62 -7.97 7.85 7.85
N CYS A 63 -9.27 8.08 8.03
CA CYS A 63 -9.78 8.88 9.14
C CYS A 63 -9.77 8.06 10.45
N GLY A 64 -10.24 6.82 10.40
CA GLY A 64 -10.30 5.95 11.56
C GLY A 64 -8.92 5.46 12.02
N GLY A 65 -7.99 5.20 11.09
CA GLY A 65 -6.62 4.80 11.42
C GLY A 65 -5.84 5.93 12.10
N VAL A 66 -5.91 7.16 11.56
CA VAL A 66 -5.32 8.34 12.21
C VAL A 66 -5.93 8.54 13.61
N TYR A 67 -7.26 8.48 13.73
CA TYR A 67 -7.95 8.53 15.02
C TYR A 67 -7.45 7.49 16.01
N ALA A 68 -7.31 6.24 15.55
CA ALA A 68 -6.85 5.14 16.38
C ALA A 68 -5.40 5.36 16.86
N ILE A 69 -4.51 5.86 16.00
CA ILE A 69 -3.12 6.15 16.33
C ILE A 69 -3.06 7.18 17.46
N TYR A 70 -3.58 8.39 17.26
CA TYR A 70 -3.42 9.44 18.28
C TYR A 70 -4.23 9.17 19.55
N ARG A 71 -5.27 8.32 19.52
CA ARG A 71 -6.08 8.00 20.70
C ARG A 71 -5.57 6.81 21.50
N ARG A 72 -5.01 5.78 20.83
CA ARG A 72 -4.70 4.49 21.45
C ARG A 72 -3.20 4.20 21.54
N GLN A 73 -2.36 4.93 20.81
CA GLN A 73 -0.92 4.73 20.80
C GLN A 73 -0.22 5.81 21.65
N GLY A 74 1.06 5.56 21.97
CA GLY A 74 1.90 6.49 22.72
C GLY A 74 2.35 7.69 21.88
N GLN A 75 3.24 8.51 22.45
CA GLN A 75 3.93 9.54 21.68
C GLN A 75 4.89 8.88 20.68
N HIS A 76 4.97 9.45 19.47
CA HIS A 76 5.84 8.98 18.40
C HIS A 76 6.93 9.99 18.12
N ASP A 77 8.15 9.49 17.97
CA ASP A 77 9.29 10.30 17.55
C ASP A 77 9.34 10.43 16.02
N LEU A 78 9.90 11.55 15.54
CA LEU A 78 10.04 11.80 14.09
C LEU A 78 10.91 10.75 13.39
N SER A 79 11.83 10.11 14.11
CA SER A 79 12.72 9.07 13.59
C SER A 79 12.00 7.75 13.31
N GLU A 80 10.82 7.54 13.91
CA GLU A 80 9.96 6.36 13.70
C GLU A 80 9.19 6.41 12.38
N VAL A 81 9.14 7.57 11.73
CA VAL A 81 8.40 7.76 10.48
C VAL A 81 9.05 6.94 9.37
N THR A 82 8.28 6.04 8.78
CA THR A 82 8.74 5.18 7.67
C THR A 82 7.85 5.33 6.45
N GLY A 83 8.33 4.87 5.30
CA GLY A 83 7.53 4.85 4.07
C GLY A 83 6.21 4.08 4.22
N ALA A 84 6.13 3.11 5.13
CA ALA A 84 4.89 2.37 5.40
C ALA A 84 3.74 3.25 5.90
N TRP A 85 4.02 4.42 6.49
CA TRP A 85 2.99 5.32 7.02
C TRP A 85 2.09 5.88 5.91
N PHE A 86 2.59 5.99 4.68
CA PHE A 86 1.79 6.39 3.53
C PHE A 86 0.64 5.42 3.22
N LEU A 87 0.72 4.16 3.68
CA LEU A 87 -0.36 3.18 3.50
C LEU A 87 -1.67 3.59 4.18
N LEU A 88 -1.65 4.54 5.13
CA LEU A 88 -2.88 5.11 5.68
C LEU A 88 -3.66 5.97 4.66
N PHE A 89 -2.97 6.56 3.69
CA PHE A 89 -3.55 7.58 2.78
C PHE A 89 -3.63 7.11 1.33
N ILE A 90 -2.76 6.17 0.93
CA ILE A 90 -2.79 5.54 -0.40
C ILE A 90 -4.17 4.96 -0.76
N PRO A 91 -4.94 4.32 0.14
CA PRO A 91 -6.27 3.80 -0.20
C PRO A 91 -7.20 4.88 -0.78
N MET A 92 -7.17 6.10 -0.24
CA MET A 92 -7.98 7.19 -0.80
C MET A 92 -7.59 7.51 -2.26
N ILE A 93 -6.30 7.41 -2.59
CA ILE A 93 -5.81 7.68 -3.95
C ILE A 93 -6.13 6.52 -4.89
N VAL A 94 -5.97 5.28 -4.43
CA VAL A 94 -6.26 4.08 -5.24
C VAL A 94 -7.77 3.92 -5.46
N GLY A 95 -8.60 4.21 -4.46
CA GLY A 95 -10.06 4.28 -4.60
C GLY A 95 -10.50 5.37 -5.59
N ALA A 96 -9.85 6.53 -5.58
CA ALA A 96 -10.09 7.57 -6.59
C ALA A 96 -9.71 7.08 -8.01
N ALA A 97 -8.64 6.30 -8.14
CA ALA A 97 -8.27 5.70 -9.41
C ALA A 97 -9.31 4.70 -9.91
N PHE A 98 -9.81 3.86 -9.00
CA PHE A 98 -10.89 2.92 -9.30
C PHE A 98 -12.11 3.67 -9.84
N GLY A 99 -12.56 4.71 -9.14
CA GLY A 99 -13.67 5.56 -9.59
C GLY A 99 -13.41 6.24 -10.93
N SER A 100 -12.19 6.72 -11.17
CA SER A 100 -11.80 7.35 -12.45
C SER A 100 -11.91 6.39 -13.66
N ASN A 101 -11.69 5.10 -13.45
CA ASN A 101 -11.86 4.06 -14.47
C ASN A 101 -13.34 3.69 -14.64
N LEU A 102 -14.10 3.65 -13.55
CA LEU A 102 -15.50 3.22 -13.52
C LEU A 102 -16.47 4.25 -14.08
N ALA A 103 -16.21 5.55 -13.89
CA ALA A 103 -17.19 6.61 -14.15
C ALA A 103 -17.80 6.58 -15.56
N ASN A 104 -17.02 6.19 -16.58
CA ASN A 104 -17.46 6.13 -17.97
C ASN A 104 -18.30 4.89 -18.32
N ALA A 105 -18.38 3.89 -17.44
CA ALA A 105 -19.13 2.66 -17.63
C ALA A 105 -20.55 2.72 -17.06
N LEU A 106 -20.91 3.81 -16.38
CA LEU A 106 -22.20 4.00 -15.71
C LEU A 106 -23.08 5.04 -16.41
N SER A 107 -24.34 5.12 -15.97
CA SER A 107 -25.23 6.21 -16.37
C SER A 107 -24.64 7.57 -15.96
N LEU A 108 -25.04 8.64 -16.66
CA LEU A 108 -24.50 9.99 -16.42
C LEU A 108 -24.59 10.41 -14.94
N GLY A 109 -25.74 10.17 -14.29
CA GLY A 109 -25.94 10.53 -12.88
C GLY A 109 -24.95 9.83 -11.94
N ASN A 110 -24.84 8.51 -12.05
CA ASN A 110 -23.93 7.73 -11.21
C ASN A 110 -22.46 8.04 -11.56
N GLY A 111 -22.13 8.17 -12.84
CA GLY A 111 -20.79 8.52 -13.32
C GLY A 111 -20.30 9.86 -12.77
N LEU A 112 -21.15 10.89 -12.77
CA LEU A 112 -20.82 12.19 -12.18
C LEU A 112 -20.62 12.12 -10.67
N ALA A 113 -21.47 11.39 -9.95
CA ALA A 113 -21.31 11.17 -8.51
C ALA A 113 -19.96 10.51 -8.20
N ILE A 114 -19.58 9.48 -8.97
CA ILE A 114 -18.28 8.80 -8.83
C ILE A 114 -17.11 9.73 -9.16
N ILE A 115 -17.22 10.58 -10.19
CA ILE A 115 -16.18 11.57 -10.51
C ILE A 115 -15.97 12.54 -9.34
N VAL A 116 -17.05 13.08 -8.78
CA VAL A 116 -16.98 14.02 -7.65
C VAL A 116 -16.35 13.34 -6.43
N VAL A 117 -16.83 12.14 -6.07
CA VAL A 117 -16.27 11.38 -4.95
C VAL A 117 -14.79 11.05 -5.20
N SER A 118 -14.42 10.68 -6.42
CA SER A 118 -13.02 10.39 -6.78
C SER A 118 -12.12 11.62 -6.62
N TYR A 119 -12.59 12.81 -6.99
CA TYR A 119 -11.84 14.04 -6.72
C TYR A 119 -11.67 14.30 -5.22
N LEU A 120 -12.72 14.10 -4.41
CA LEU A 120 -12.65 14.27 -2.96
C LEU A 120 -11.69 13.27 -2.32
N MET A 121 -11.75 12.01 -2.73
CA MET A 121 -10.84 10.96 -2.28
C MET A 121 -9.39 11.28 -2.67
N LEU A 122 -9.15 11.66 -3.94
CA LEU A 122 -7.83 12.05 -4.42
C LEU A 122 -7.28 13.24 -3.62
N SER A 123 -8.11 14.26 -3.39
CA SER A 123 -7.71 15.49 -2.68
C SER A 123 -7.33 15.19 -1.23
N LEU A 124 -8.12 14.37 -0.53
CA LEU A 124 -7.82 13.98 0.85
C LEU A 124 -6.56 13.12 0.93
N GLY A 125 -6.45 12.09 0.09
CA GLY A 125 -5.32 11.16 0.10
C GLY A 125 -4.01 11.84 -0.30
N LEU A 126 -4.03 12.64 -1.36
CA LEU A 126 -2.86 13.38 -1.84
C LEU A 126 -2.46 14.49 -0.86
N GLY A 127 -3.42 15.25 -0.34
CA GLY A 127 -3.17 16.31 0.64
C GLY A 127 -2.49 15.79 1.90
N LEU A 128 -3.02 14.71 2.50
CA LEU A 128 -2.40 14.07 3.66
C LEU A 128 -1.04 13.44 3.33
N SER A 129 -0.90 12.88 2.13
CA SER A 129 0.40 12.35 1.67
C SER A 129 1.45 13.45 1.53
N PHE A 130 1.10 14.66 1.07
CA PHE A 130 2.02 15.80 1.03
C PHE A 130 2.47 16.25 2.42
N LEU A 131 1.56 16.29 3.40
CA LEU A 131 1.91 16.63 4.79
C LEU A 131 2.90 15.61 5.37
N LEU A 132 2.62 14.32 5.17
CA LEU A 132 3.51 13.25 5.61
C LEU A 132 4.84 13.25 4.85
N LEU A 133 4.85 13.65 3.58
CA LEU A 133 6.06 13.75 2.76
C LEU A 133 7.07 14.73 3.34
N GLY A 134 6.62 15.88 3.84
CA GLY A 134 7.51 16.86 4.48
C GLY A 134 8.20 16.27 5.72
N ILE A 135 7.44 15.55 6.55
CA ILE A 135 7.97 14.88 7.75
C ILE A 135 8.93 13.76 7.37
N TYR A 136 8.56 12.93 6.38
CA TYR A 136 9.39 11.84 5.89
C TYR A 136 10.70 12.34 5.28
N LEU A 137 10.66 13.44 4.50
CA LEU A 137 11.84 14.05 3.93
C LEU A 137 12.76 14.60 5.04
N TRP A 138 12.20 15.28 6.04
CA TRP A 138 12.98 15.72 7.20
C TRP A 138 13.66 14.55 7.92
N ARG A 139 12.95 13.44 8.11
CA ARG A 139 13.49 12.20 8.68
C ARG A 139 14.62 11.63 7.84
N LEU A 140 14.50 11.60 6.51
CA LEU A 140 15.60 11.17 5.63
C LEU A 140 16.83 12.09 5.72
N LEU A 141 16.65 13.37 5.99
CA LEU A 141 17.74 14.34 6.14
C LEU A 141 18.39 14.32 7.53
N SER A 142 17.65 13.91 8.56
CA SER A 142 18.09 13.96 9.96
C SER A 142 18.62 12.63 10.48
N ASP A 143 18.10 11.52 9.96
CA ASP A 143 18.40 10.17 10.43
C ASP A 143 19.12 9.33 9.37
N GLN A 144 19.63 8.17 9.78
CA GLN A 144 20.23 7.21 8.86
C GLN A 144 19.18 6.47 8.01
N LEU A 145 19.63 5.89 6.90
CA LEU A 145 18.79 5.02 6.06
C LEU A 145 18.11 3.93 6.89
N PRO A 146 16.89 3.51 6.51
CA PRO A 146 16.21 2.41 7.19
C PRO A 146 17.08 1.14 7.28
N PRO A 147 16.86 0.30 8.30
CA PRO A 147 17.51 -1.00 8.38
C PRO A 147 17.32 -1.80 7.08
N ARG A 148 18.32 -2.61 6.71
CA ARG A 148 18.31 -3.42 5.47
C ARG A 148 17.04 -4.24 5.24
N ALA A 149 16.37 -4.68 6.31
CA ALA A 149 15.11 -5.43 6.20
C ALA A 149 13.94 -4.57 5.68
N ALA A 150 13.95 -3.28 6.00
CA ALA A 150 12.93 -2.30 5.64
C ALA A 150 13.37 -1.36 4.51
N ILE A 151 14.60 -1.49 3.99
CA ILE A 151 15.15 -0.57 2.99
C ILE A 151 14.25 -0.46 1.74
N VAL A 152 13.59 -1.54 1.35
CA VAL A 152 12.69 -1.55 0.18
C VAL A 152 11.45 -0.68 0.40
N SER A 153 11.05 -0.43 1.65
CA SER A 153 9.92 0.45 1.96
C SER A 153 10.17 1.92 1.59
N THR A 154 11.41 2.30 1.27
CA THR A 154 11.72 3.65 0.75
C THR A 154 11.07 3.94 -0.61
N PHE A 155 10.60 2.91 -1.33
CA PHE A 155 9.82 3.08 -2.55
C PHE A 155 8.37 3.49 -2.30
N VAL A 156 7.81 3.19 -1.13
CA VAL A 156 6.38 3.43 -0.83
C VAL A 156 5.95 4.89 -1.06
N PRO A 157 6.75 5.92 -0.71
CA PRO A 157 6.45 7.33 -1.01
C PRO A 157 6.26 7.65 -2.50
N VAL A 158 6.82 6.87 -3.43
CA VAL A 158 6.58 7.04 -4.88
C VAL A 158 5.13 6.71 -5.24
N GLY A 159 4.53 5.76 -4.51
CA GLY A 159 3.18 5.25 -4.69
C GLY A 159 2.08 6.32 -4.76
N PRO A 160 1.88 7.14 -3.72
CA PRO A 160 0.81 8.15 -3.70
C PRO A 160 0.93 9.16 -4.84
N PHE A 161 2.13 9.64 -5.18
CA PHE A 161 2.29 10.65 -6.23
C PHE A 161 2.20 10.06 -7.64
N GLY A 162 2.80 8.88 -7.88
CA GLY A 162 2.67 8.17 -9.15
C GLY A 162 1.22 7.79 -9.44
N MET A 163 0.51 7.24 -8.44
CA MET A 163 -0.91 6.91 -8.58
C MET A 163 -1.74 8.18 -8.78
N SER A 164 -1.49 9.23 -8.01
CA SER A 164 -2.21 10.50 -8.16
C SER A 164 -2.05 11.10 -9.56
N ALA A 165 -0.87 11.00 -10.17
CA ALA A 165 -0.66 11.46 -11.54
C ALA A 165 -1.56 10.70 -12.54
N TYR A 166 -1.67 9.38 -12.38
CA TYR A 166 -2.60 8.56 -13.17
C TYR A 166 -4.06 9.00 -12.97
N VAL A 167 -4.50 9.16 -11.71
CA VAL A 167 -5.88 9.58 -11.40
C VAL A 167 -6.18 10.96 -11.94
N TRP A 168 -5.25 11.90 -11.79
CA TRP A 168 -5.42 13.30 -12.20
C TRP A 168 -5.70 13.41 -13.70
N VAL A 169 -4.95 12.69 -14.55
CA VAL A 169 -5.19 12.65 -15.99
C VAL A 169 -6.51 11.93 -16.31
N ASN A 170 -6.83 10.84 -15.62
CA ASN A 170 -8.08 10.12 -15.87
C ASN A 170 -9.32 10.96 -15.56
N LEU A 171 -9.33 11.65 -14.42
CA LEU A 171 -10.43 12.53 -14.05
C LEU A 171 -10.52 13.74 -14.98
N ALA A 172 -9.39 14.30 -15.40
CA ALA A 172 -9.37 15.36 -16.41
C ALA A 172 -9.99 14.91 -17.74
N VAL A 173 -9.66 13.71 -18.22
CA VAL A 173 -10.27 13.12 -19.43
C VAL A 173 -11.77 12.86 -19.23
N ALA A 174 -12.17 12.33 -18.07
CA ALA A 174 -13.58 12.09 -17.78
C ALA A 174 -14.38 13.40 -17.75
N LEU A 175 -13.84 14.46 -17.13
CA LEU A 175 -14.50 15.75 -17.06
C LEU A 175 -14.55 16.43 -18.44
N SER A 176 -13.44 16.42 -19.19
CA SER A 176 -13.37 16.91 -20.57
C SER A 176 -14.42 16.26 -21.47
N ARG A 177 -14.59 14.94 -21.36
CA ARG A 177 -15.64 14.21 -22.09
C ARG A 177 -17.05 14.66 -21.70
N ASN A 178 -17.34 14.81 -20.40
CA ASN A 178 -18.66 15.24 -19.94
C ASN A 178 -18.99 16.69 -20.35
N VAL A 179 -17.99 17.57 -20.38
CA VAL A 179 -18.14 18.96 -20.86
C VAL A 179 -18.39 19.00 -22.37
N SER A 180 -17.58 18.29 -23.16
CA SER A 180 -17.71 18.27 -24.62
C SER A 180 -19.02 17.66 -25.12
N GLN A 181 -19.61 16.75 -24.35
CA GLN A 181 -20.92 16.15 -24.66
C GLN A 181 -22.10 16.96 -24.12
N ALA A 182 -21.87 18.16 -23.58
CA ALA A 182 -22.86 19.03 -22.92
C ALA A 182 -23.65 18.33 -21.78
N HIS A 183 -23.10 17.24 -21.23
CA HIS A 183 -23.67 16.50 -20.12
C HIS A 183 -23.39 17.17 -18.77
N PHE A 184 -22.30 17.92 -18.70
CA PHE A 184 -21.87 18.63 -17.51
C PHE A 184 -21.31 20.00 -17.88
N GLY A 185 -21.94 21.06 -17.41
CA GLY A 185 -21.45 22.42 -17.57
C GLY A 185 -21.94 23.25 -16.40
N PHE A 186 -21.27 24.37 -16.12
CA PHE A 186 -21.84 25.36 -15.21
C PHE A 186 -23.19 25.77 -15.81
N ARG A 187 -24.29 25.38 -15.14
CA ARG A 187 -25.59 26.01 -15.40
C ARG A 187 -25.40 27.46 -15.02
N GLN A 188 -25.13 28.32 -16.00
CA GLN A 188 -25.27 29.75 -15.77
C GLN A 188 -26.73 29.95 -15.32
N THR A 189 -26.90 30.67 -14.21
CA THR A 189 -28.23 31.07 -13.72
C THR A 189 -28.93 32.03 -14.68
N TRP A 190 -28.23 32.51 -15.71
CA TRP A 190 -28.71 33.40 -16.75
C TRP A 190 -28.32 32.84 -18.14
N GLU A 191 -29.27 32.85 -19.07
CA GLU A 191 -29.11 32.43 -20.47
C GLU A 191 -28.24 33.41 -21.28
N PRO A 192 -27.59 32.95 -22.38
CA PRO A 192 -27.75 31.67 -23.07
C PRO A 192 -26.69 30.61 -22.72
N PRO A 193 -26.93 29.32 -23.06
CA PRO A 193 -25.94 28.25 -22.88
C PRO A 193 -24.60 28.55 -23.58
N LEU A 194 -23.50 28.04 -23.01
CA LEU A 194 -22.15 28.16 -23.58
C LEU A 194 -22.14 27.68 -25.04
N SER A 195 -21.51 28.46 -25.92
CA SER A 195 -21.32 28.07 -27.32
C SER A 195 -20.53 26.77 -27.42
N SER A 196 -20.75 26.01 -28.50
CA SER A 196 -20.01 24.77 -28.77
C SER A 196 -18.50 24.97 -28.81
N GLU A 197 -18.05 26.13 -29.32
CA GLU A 197 -16.64 26.52 -29.36
C GLU A 197 -16.07 26.73 -27.95
N THR A 198 -16.81 27.40 -27.07
CA THR A 198 -16.37 27.59 -25.67
C THR A 198 -16.36 26.25 -24.92
N GLN A 199 -17.34 25.37 -25.13
CA GLN A 199 -17.35 24.03 -24.52
C GLN A 199 -16.14 23.19 -24.96
N ALA A 200 -15.80 23.22 -26.26
CA ALA A 200 -14.60 22.55 -26.77
C ALA A 200 -13.32 23.13 -26.17
N ALA A 201 -13.22 24.46 -26.06
CA ALA A 201 -12.07 25.12 -25.45
C ALA A 201 -11.92 24.77 -23.96
N VAL A 202 -13.02 24.72 -23.21
CA VAL A 202 -13.01 24.29 -21.79
C VAL A 202 -12.61 22.82 -21.67
N ALA A 203 -13.14 21.94 -22.53
CA ALA A 203 -12.80 20.53 -22.54
C ALA A 203 -11.30 20.31 -22.82
N GLU A 204 -10.71 21.05 -23.76
CA GLU A 204 -9.28 21.00 -24.08
C GLU A 204 -8.44 21.54 -22.91
N MET A 205 -8.84 22.66 -22.30
CA MET A 205 -8.17 23.23 -21.13
C MET A 205 -8.09 22.23 -19.97
N LEU A 206 -9.18 21.50 -19.71
CA LEU A 206 -9.21 20.47 -18.68
C LEU A 206 -8.19 19.36 -18.93
N LEU A 207 -7.99 18.95 -20.19
CA LEU A 207 -6.97 17.97 -20.55
C LEU A 207 -5.56 18.50 -20.25
N TRP A 208 -5.25 19.75 -20.60
CA TRP A 208 -3.95 20.36 -20.30
C TRP A 208 -3.70 20.54 -18.80
N ILE A 209 -4.73 20.90 -18.01
CA ILE A 209 -4.64 20.90 -16.55
C ILE A 209 -4.34 19.50 -16.01
N GLY A 210 -4.96 18.47 -16.61
CA GLY A 210 -4.67 17.07 -16.34
C GLY A 210 -3.19 16.72 -16.60
N VAL A 211 -2.67 17.10 -17.76
CA VAL A 211 -1.28 16.87 -18.17
C VAL A 211 -0.29 17.57 -17.23
N VAL A 212 -0.47 18.87 -16.99
CA VAL A 212 0.44 19.66 -16.14
C VAL A 212 0.43 19.16 -14.70
N GLY A 213 -0.75 18.85 -14.15
CA GLY A 213 -0.86 18.30 -12.80
C GLY A 213 -0.19 16.93 -12.66
N ALA A 214 -0.34 16.05 -13.67
CA ALA A 214 0.35 14.76 -13.66
C ALA A 214 1.86 14.89 -13.80
N LEU A 215 2.37 15.81 -14.64
CA LEU A 215 3.80 16.06 -14.76
C LEU A 215 4.41 16.59 -13.46
N PHE A 216 3.71 17.48 -12.76
CA PHE A 216 4.11 17.95 -11.43
C PHE A 216 4.24 16.77 -10.44
N LEU A 217 3.20 15.93 -10.36
CA LEU A 217 3.18 14.76 -9.47
C LEU A 217 4.24 13.73 -9.86
N LEU A 218 4.45 13.49 -11.14
CA LEU A 218 5.51 12.63 -11.65
C LEU A 218 6.90 13.18 -11.32
N GLY A 219 7.10 14.51 -11.33
CA GLY A 219 8.35 15.13 -10.88
C GLY A 219 8.67 14.80 -9.42
N VAL A 220 7.69 14.94 -8.53
CA VAL A 220 7.82 14.55 -7.12
C VAL A 220 8.07 13.05 -6.98
N ALA A 221 7.30 12.22 -7.68
CA ALA A 221 7.47 10.77 -7.68
C ALA A 221 8.87 10.35 -8.18
N SER A 222 9.39 11.02 -9.21
CA SER A 222 10.72 10.75 -9.79
C SER A 222 11.84 10.99 -8.78
N PHE A 223 11.75 12.10 -8.02
CA PHE A 223 12.73 12.38 -6.97
C PHE A 223 12.81 11.23 -5.97
N PHE A 224 11.66 10.83 -5.40
CA PHE A 224 11.64 9.73 -4.44
C PHE A 224 11.99 8.38 -5.05
N LEU A 225 11.73 8.18 -6.35
CA LEU A 225 12.14 6.97 -7.05
C LEU A 225 13.66 6.88 -7.13
N ILE A 226 14.34 7.99 -7.47
CA ILE A 226 15.80 8.08 -7.50
C ILE A 226 16.38 7.85 -6.10
N GLU A 227 15.85 8.51 -5.08
CA GLU A 227 16.29 8.34 -3.69
C GLU A 227 16.10 6.89 -3.22
N ALA A 228 14.99 6.26 -3.56
CA ALA A 228 14.71 4.88 -3.18
C ALA A 228 15.68 3.90 -3.85
N PHE A 229 16.01 4.10 -5.13
CA PHE A 229 17.05 3.33 -5.83
C PHE A 229 18.42 3.54 -5.19
N ALA A 230 18.82 4.78 -4.91
CA ALA A 230 20.09 5.08 -4.25
C ALA A 230 20.20 4.40 -2.87
N ALA A 231 19.12 4.43 -2.08
CA ALA A 231 19.04 3.77 -0.78
C ALA A 231 19.22 2.23 -0.90
N VAL A 232 18.56 1.59 -1.86
CA VAL A 232 18.67 0.14 -2.07
C VAL A 232 20.05 -0.26 -2.59
N ILE A 233 20.64 0.49 -3.52
CA ILE A 233 21.99 0.21 -4.04
C ILE A 233 23.03 0.34 -2.92
N THR A 234 22.84 1.30 -2.00
CA THR A 234 23.72 1.49 -0.85
C THR A 234 23.55 0.39 0.21
N VAL A 235 22.32 -0.03 0.47
CA VAL A 235 21.98 -1.01 1.52
C VAL A 235 21.27 -2.21 0.90
N VAL A 236 21.96 -2.93 0.01
CA VAL A 236 21.38 -4.06 -0.75
C VAL A 236 20.80 -5.13 0.19
N PRO A 237 19.52 -5.53 0.02
CA PRO A 237 18.94 -6.63 0.75
C PRO A 237 19.71 -7.94 0.54
N LYS A 238 20.16 -8.58 1.63
CA LYS A 238 20.92 -9.86 1.56
C LYS A 238 20.04 -11.10 1.47
N LYS A 239 18.78 -10.99 1.89
CA LYS A 239 17.83 -12.09 1.91
C LYS A 239 16.49 -11.57 1.42
N PHE A 240 15.80 -12.37 0.61
CA PHE A 240 14.42 -12.09 0.25
C PHE A 240 13.53 -12.16 1.51
N ASN A 241 12.75 -11.11 1.72
CA ASN A 241 11.68 -11.05 2.71
C ASN A 241 10.39 -10.55 2.01
N ILE A 242 9.24 -10.72 2.66
CA ILE A 242 7.96 -10.34 2.04
C ILE A 242 7.87 -8.83 1.74
N GLY A 243 8.64 -8.00 2.45
CA GLY A 243 8.71 -6.55 2.24
C GLY A 243 9.26 -6.16 0.86
N VAL A 244 9.93 -7.07 0.14
CA VAL A 244 10.38 -6.85 -1.26
C VAL A 244 9.21 -6.52 -2.19
N TRP A 245 7.99 -6.98 -1.88
CA TRP A 245 6.78 -6.60 -2.61
C TRP A 245 6.52 -5.09 -2.63
N SER A 246 7.10 -4.32 -1.70
CA SER A 246 6.97 -2.86 -1.64
C SER A 246 7.62 -2.14 -2.85
N PHE A 247 8.41 -2.82 -3.68
CA PHE A 247 8.88 -2.29 -4.97
C PHE A 247 7.76 -2.20 -6.02
N VAL A 248 6.90 -3.22 -6.04
CA VAL A 248 6.05 -3.50 -7.21
C VAL A 248 5.00 -2.42 -7.37
N PHE A 249 4.27 -2.10 -6.30
CA PHE A 249 3.19 -1.13 -6.36
C PHE A 249 3.71 0.27 -6.80
N PRO A 250 4.74 0.87 -6.18
CA PRO A 250 5.20 2.19 -6.57
C PRO A 250 5.77 2.26 -8.00
N CYS A 251 6.51 1.24 -8.44
CA CYS A 251 6.99 1.17 -9.83
C CYS A 251 5.83 1.01 -10.82
N GLY A 252 4.82 0.19 -10.48
CA GLY A 252 3.66 -0.05 -11.33
C GLY A 252 2.78 1.18 -11.51
N VAL A 253 2.50 1.92 -10.43
CA VAL A 253 1.69 3.15 -10.54
C VAL A 253 2.43 4.27 -11.27
N TYR A 254 3.76 4.35 -11.11
CA TYR A 254 4.61 5.26 -11.88
C TYR A 254 4.57 4.91 -13.39
N ALA A 255 4.68 3.62 -13.73
CA ALA A 255 4.54 3.15 -15.11
C ALA A 255 3.14 3.46 -15.67
N ASN A 256 2.08 3.20 -14.91
CA ASN A 256 0.69 3.49 -15.33
C ASN A 256 0.46 4.96 -15.65
N ALA A 257 0.99 5.88 -14.83
CA ALA A 257 0.89 7.32 -15.08
C ALA A 257 1.58 7.71 -16.40
N PHE A 258 2.79 7.20 -16.66
CA PHE A 258 3.47 7.43 -17.93
C PHE A 258 2.74 6.79 -19.12
N CYS A 259 2.23 5.56 -18.98
CA CYS A 259 1.41 4.92 -20.01
C CYS A 259 0.20 5.79 -20.36
N ARG A 260 -0.50 6.30 -19.35
CA ARG A 260 -1.68 7.13 -19.54
C ARG A 260 -1.33 8.44 -20.24
N LEU A 261 -0.27 9.11 -19.80
CA LEU A 261 0.17 10.38 -20.35
C LEU A 261 0.72 10.24 -21.77
N ALA A 262 1.50 9.20 -22.04
CA ALA A 262 2.05 8.89 -23.36
C ALA A 262 0.95 8.60 -24.39
N ASN A 263 -0.12 7.90 -23.98
CA ASN A 263 -1.29 7.66 -24.81
C ASN A 263 -2.08 8.94 -25.08
N LEU A 264 -2.29 9.77 -24.04
CA LEU A 264 -3.02 11.04 -24.20
C LEU A 264 -2.27 12.02 -25.11
N LEU A 265 -0.97 12.20 -24.91
CA LEU A 265 -0.12 13.10 -25.71
C LEU A 265 0.30 12.52 -27.06
N ARG A 266 0.02 11.23 -27.29
CA ARG A 266 0.42 10.49 -28.50
C ARG A 266 1.93 10.59 -28.79
N ASN A 267 2.76 10.68 -27.74
CA ASN A 267 4.20 10.89 -27.84
C ASN A 267 4.98 9.57 -27.77
N ASP A 268 5.71 9.22 -28.83
CA ASP A 268 6.39 7.92 -28.92
C ASP A 268 7.60 7.79 -27.98
N GLY A 269 8.30 8.89 -27.67
CA GLY A 269 9.38 8.88 -26.68
C GLY A 269 8.86 8.55 -25.28
N MET A 270 7.73 9.15 -24.89
CA MET A 270 7.06 8.85 -23.63
C MET A 270 6.50 7.43 -23.61
N LYS A 271 6.02 6.89 -24.75
CA LYS A 271 5.63 5.48 -24.84
C LYS A 271 6.81 4.55 -24.61
N GLY A 272 7.98 4.87 -25.17
CA GLY A 272 9.21 4.11 -24.94
C GLY A 272 9.60 4.07 -23.46
N TRP A 273 9.58 5.22 -22.78
CA TRP A 273 9.82 5.30 -21.35
C TRP A 273 8.78 4.53 -20.53
N ALA A 274 7.49 4.72 -20.83
CA ALA A 274 6.39 4.02 -20.18
C ALA A 274 6.53 2.49 -20.31
N ALA A 275 6.87 2.01 -21.51
CA ALA A 275 7.11 0.59 -21.78
C ALA A 275 8.30 0.05 -20.97
N ALA A 276 9.40 0.79 -20.88
CA ALA A 276 10.55 0.40 -20.07
C ALA A 276 10.18 0.26 -18.58
N CYS A 277 9.47 1.24 -18.02
CA CYS A 277 8.98 1.17 -16.64
C CYS A 277 8.00 0.00 -16.42
N ALA A 278 7.11 -0.27 -17.38
CA ALA A 278 6.16 -1.37 -17.30
C ALA A 278 6.87 -2.73 -17.34
N VAL A 279 7.81 -2.94 -18.28
CA VAL A 279 8.60 -4.18 -18.37
C VAL A 279 9.39 -4.39 -17.08
N PHE A 280 10.06 -3.36 -16.57
CA PHE A 280 10.77 -3.44 -15.29
C PHE A 280 9.85 -3.86 -14.13
N THR A 281 8.66 -3.26 -14.05
CA THR A 281 7.67 -3.61 -13.02
C THR A 281 7.21 -5.07 -13.14
N VAL A 282 6.95 -5.54 -14.36
CA VAL A 282 6.54 -6.94 -14.60
C VAL A 282 7.65 -7.91 -14.19
N LEU A 283 8.91 -7.61 -14.51
CA LEU A 283 10.06 -8.42 -14.09
C LEU A 283 10.20 -8.45 -12.56
N LEU A 284 10.04 -7.30 -11.89
CA LEU A 284 10.02 -7.24 -10.42
C LEU A 284 8.88 -8.08 -9.83
N TRP A 285 7.68 -8.01 -10.39
CA TRP A 285 6.55 -8.81 -9.95
C TRP A 285 6.81 -10.31 -10.13
N LEU A 286 7.33 -10.73 -11.29
CA LEU A 286 7.69 -12.13 -11.57
C LEU A 286 8.76 -12.64 -10.59
N MET A 287 9.78 -11.84 -10.32
CA MET A 287 10.79 -12.15 -9.31
C MET A 287 10.15 -12.31 -7.91
N CYS A 288 9.28 -11.39 -7.50
CA CYS A 288 8.61 -11.48 -6.20
C CYS A 288 7.70 -12.71 -6.11
N ALA A 289 6.90 -12.96 -7.14
CA ALA A 289 5.98 -14.10 -7.21
C ALA A 289 6.72 -15.44 -7.14
N THR A 290 7.79 -15.60 -7.93
CA THR A 290 8.60 -16.82 -7.96
C THR A 290 9.32 -17.08 -6.63
N LEU A 291 9.95 -16.06 -6.03
CA LEU A 291 10.63 -16.18 -4.74
C LEU A 291 9.65 -16.41 -3.58
N THR A 292 8.50 -15.75 -3.60
CA THR A 292 7.41 -16.01 -2.65
C THR A 292 6.91 -17.43 -2.78
N PHE A 293 6.63 -17.92 -3.99
CA PHE A 293 6.19 -19.29 -4.22
C PHE A 293 7.22 -20.31 -3.72
N TYR A 294 8.49 -20.15 -4.09
CA TYR A 294 9.57 -21.02 -3.65
C TYR A 294 9.72 -21.02 -2.12
N LYS A 295 9.73 -19.88 -1.45
CA LYS A 295 9.90 -19.85 0.01
C LYS A 295 8.65 -20.26 0.80
N ALA A 296 7.47 -19.89 0.32
CA ALA A 296 6.22 -20.18 1.01
C ALA A 296 5.80 -21.64 0.83
N VAL A 297 5.74 -22.09 -0.42
CA VAL A 297 5.15 -23.38 -0.77
C VAL A 297 6.19 -24.48 -0.70
N TRP A 298 7.41 -24.25 -1.23
CA TRP A 298 8.43 -25.29 -1.26
C TRP A 298 9.18 -25.44 0.06
N GLN A 299 9.51 -24.32 0.71
CA GLN A 299 10.27 -24.33 1.96
C GLN A 299 9.42 -24.27 3.22
N GLY A 300 8.15 -23.82 3.13
CA GLY A 300 7.27 -23.65 4.29
C GLY A 300 7.69 -22.54 5.26
N LYS A 301 8.55 -21.59 4.85
CA LYS A 301 9.25 -20.65 5.76
C LYS A 301 8.76 -19.20 5.67
N LEU A 302 7.71 -18.89 4.91
CA LEU A 302 7.33 -17.50 4.61
C LEU A 302 6.19 -16.94 5.47
N PHE A 303 5.22 -17.75 5.85
CA PHE A 303 4.05 -17.27 6.61
C PHE A 303 4.34 -17.34 8.12
N PHE A 304 4.91 -16.26 8.65
CA PHE A 304 5.09 -16.05 10.08
C PHE A 304 4.23 -14.84 10.51
N ALA A 305 3.40 -15.01 11.55
CA ALA A 305 2.51 -13.95 12.04
C ALA A 305 2.94 -13.57 13.47
N PRO A 306 3.69 -12.47 13.65
CA PRO A 306 4.30 -12.11 14.95
C PRO A 306 3.31 -12.05 16.13
N GLY A 307 2.09 -11.55 15.90
CA GLY A 307 1.05 -11.50 16.93
C GLY A 307 0.35 -12.84 17.20
N LEU A 308 0.36 -13.77 16.23
CA LEU A 308 -0.19 -15.11 16.40
C LEU A 308 0.78 -16.01 17.16
N GLN A 309 2.06 -15.95 16.81
CA GLN A 309 3.11 -16.71 17.51
C GLN A 309 3.22 -16.28 18.97
N GLY A 310 3.28 -14.97 19.25
CA GLY A 310 3.32 -14.47 20.63
C GLY A 310 2.10 -14.90 21.46
N TRP A 311 0.91 -14.93 20.85
CA TRP A 311 -0.29 -15.43 21.51
C TRP A 311 -0.28 -16.96 21.73
N ILE A 312 0.26 -17.73 20.79
CA ILE A 312 0.43 -19.19 20.93
C ILE A 312 1.42 -19.47 22.07
N GLU A 313 2.56 -18.78 22.10
CA GLU A 313 3.56 -18.90 23.17
C GLU A 313 2.98 -18.52 24.53
N GLU A 314 2.23 -17.41 24.61
CA GLU A 314 1.58 -16.99 25.85
C GLU A 314 0.55 -18.02 26.34
N LYS A 315 -0.18 -18.66 25.43
CA LYS A 315 -1.10 -19.75 25.77
C LYS A 315 -0.40 -21.03 26.18
N GLU A 316 0.71 -21.39 25.54
CA GLU A 316 1.52 -22.54 25.95
C GLU A 316 2.09 -22.33 27.35
N LEU A 317 2.53 -21.11 27.65
CA LEU A 317 2.97 -20.70 28.98
C LEU A 317 1.86 -20.81 30.02
N GLU A 318 0.65 -20.33 29.71
CA GLU A 318 -0.51 -20.46 30.59
C GLU A 318 -0.93 -21.91 30.82
N ALA A 319 -0.95 -22.73 29.77
CA ALA A 319 -1.30 -24.14 29.85
C ALA A 319 -0.31 -24.91 30.73
N ARG A 320 0.99 -24.63 30.59
CA ARG A 320 2.05 -25.26 31.40
C ARG A 320 2.07 -24.75 32.84
N SER A 321 1.89 -23.45 33.06
CA SER A 321 1.74 -22.89 34.42
C SER A 321 0.56 -23.52 35.17
N LYS A 322 -0.57 -23.75 34.49
CA LYS A 322 -1.72 -24.48 35.07
C LYS A 322 -1.44 -25.96 35.31
N LYS A 323 -0.73 -26.63 34.40
CA LYS A 323 -0.39 -28.06 34.50
C LYS A 323 0.59 -28.34 35.64
N ASP A 324 1.59 -27.48 35.80
CA ASP A 324 2.69 -27.67 36.74
C ASP A 324 2.47 -26.96 38.09
N GLY A 325 1.38 -26.18 38.23
CA GLY A 325 1.06 -25.42 39.46
C GLY A 325 2.07 -24.32 39.80
N LEU A 326 2.88 -23.89 38.82
CA LEU A 326 3.99 -22.95 39.02
C LEU A 326 3.60 -21.52 38.61
N PRO A 327 4.09 -20.49 39.33
CA PRO A 327 3.98 -19.09 38.91
C PRO A 327 4.53 -18.88 37.49
N ARG A 328 3.92 -17.98 36.72
CA ARG A 328 4.28 -17.70 35.30
C ARG A 328 5.79 -17.49 35.10
N ASP A 329 6.44 -16.80 36.03
CA ASP A 329 7.87 -16.46 35.95
C ASP A 329 8.75 -17.72 36.11
N GLN A 330 8.34 -18.68 36.95
CA GLN A 330 9.05 -19.96 37.12
C GLN A 330 8.80 -20.94 35.96
N ALA A 331 7.62 -20.87 35.32
CA ALA A 331 7.34 -21.63 34.10
C ALA A 331 8.19 -21.11 32.92
N LEU A 332 8.35 -19.77 32.82
CA LEU A 332 9.26 -19.12 31.88
C LEU A 332 10.73 -19.54 32.12
N ASP A 333 11.18 -19.54 33.36
CA ASP A 333 12.54 -19.97 33.72
C ASP A 333 12.79 -21.46 33.44
N ARG A 334 11.78 -22.33 33.58
CA ARG A 334 11.88 -23.75 33.18
C ARG A 334 12.02 -23.93 31.67
N ILE A 335 11.32 -23.13 30.88
CA ILE A 335 11.49 -23.13 29.42
C ILE A 335 12.91 -22.66 29.07
N GLN A 336 13.37 -21.57 29.69
CA GLN A 336 14.71 -21.03 29.47
C GLN A 336 15.83 -21.96 29.95
N SER A 337 15.64 -22.66 31.07
CA SER A 337 16.62 -23.63 31.62
C SER A 337 16.63 -24.96 30.89
N SER A 338 15.51 -25.43 30.33
CA SER A 338 15.50 -26.58 29.41
C SER A 338 16.24 -26.30 28.09
N HIS A 339 16.43 -25.03 27.76
CA HIS A 339 17.17 -24.54 26.60
C HIS A 339 18.63 -24.14 26.91
N ARG A 340 19.10 -24.33 28.17
CA ARG A 340 20.49 -24.05 28.55
C ARG A 340 21.44 -25.14 28.04
N SER A 341 21.88 -24.99 26.79
CA SER A 341 23.25 -25.35 26.42
C SER A 341 23.98 -24.11 25.91
N GLY A 342 24.71 -23.43 26.80
CA GLY A 342 25.92 -22.67 26.44
C GLY A 342 25.82 -21.31 25.73
N MET A 343 24.74 -20.53 25.84
CA MET A 343 24.67 -19.18 25.23
C MET A 343 24.41 -18.05 26.24
N THR A 344 24.92 -16.85 25.94
CA THR A 344 24.82 -15.65 26.79
C THR A 344 23.45 -14.95 26.65
N PRO A 345 23.02 -14.13 27.63
CA PRO A 345 21.72 -13.44 27.60
C PRO A 345 21.48 -12.57 26.35
N GLU A 346 22.52 -11.93 25.82
CA GLU A 346 22.45 -11.15 24.57
C GLU A 346 22.19 -12.03 23.33
N GLN A 347 22.71 -13.27 23.31
CA GLN A 347 22.46 -14.24 22.25
C GLN A 347 21.02 -14.76 22.30
N HIS A 348 20.42 -14.87 23.49
CA HIS A 348 19.01 -15.21 23.64
C HIS A 348 18.05 -14.12 23.17
N LEU A 349 18.37 -12.84 23.42
CA LEU A 349 17.58 -11.72 22.90
C LEU A 349 17.64 -11.66 21.36
N ARG A 350 18.79 -11.97 20.74
CA ARG A 350 18.90 -12.10 19.27
C ARG A 350 18.13 -13.28 18.69
N ARG A 351 17.98 -14.39 19.44
CA ARG A 351 17.20 -15.57 19.04
C ARG A 351 15.69 -15.35 19.14
N ARG A 352 15.21 -14.39 19.93
CA ARG A 352 13.78 -14.05 20.10
C ARG A 352 13.26 -13.09 19.04
N SER A 353 14.15 -12.36 18.38
CA SER A 353 13.81 -11.63 17.16
C SER A 353 13.77 -12.63 15.99
N PRO A 354 12.68 -12.69 15.21
CA PRO A 354 12.68 -13.49 13.99
C PRO A 354 13.84 -13.03 13.10
N ASN A 355 14.49 -13.97 12.41
CA ASN A 355 15.41 -13.60 11.35
C ASN A 355 14.66 -12.74 10.34
N ASN A 356 15.37 -11.89 9.60
CA ASN A 356 14.78 -11.02 8.57
C ASN A 356 14.00 -11.78 7.45
N ASP A 357 14.07 -13.11 7.43
CA ASP A 357 13.32 -14.00 6.52
C ASP A 357 12.11 -14.68 7.19
N GLY A 358 11.76 -14.31 8.44
CA GLY A 358 10.66 -14.88 9.21
C GLY A 358 10.98 -16.21 9.90
N SER A 359 12.20 -16.74 9.76
CA SER A 359 12.62 -17.99 10.42
C SER A 359 13.22 -17.76 11.81
N TYR A 360 13.07 -18.74 12.69
CA TYR A 360 13.90 -18.89 13.89
C TYR A 360 14.95 -19.97 13.60
N GLU A 361 16.08 -19.98 14.32
CA GLU A 361 16.96 -21.15 14.29
C GLU A 361 16.14 -22.39 14.68
N PRO A 362 16.23 -23.50 13.91
CA PRO A 362 15.51 -24.71 14.25
C PRO A 362 15.92 -25.16 15.65
N SER A 363 14.95 -25.43 16.52
CA SER A 363 15.20 -26.15 17.77
C SER A 363 15.66 -27.56 17.42
N THR A 364 16.96 -27.83 17.48
CA THR A 364 17.51 -29.18 17.35
C THR A 364 17.20 -29.97 18.62
N ILE A 365 15.96 -30.39 18.85
CA ILE A 365 15.66 -31.52 19.76
C ILE A 365 14.38 -32.22 19.27
N GLY A 366 14.52 -33.43 18.72
CA GLY A 366 13.37 -34.26 18.36
C GLY A 366 13.62 -35.53 17.54
N GLU A 367 14.81 -36.15 17.54
CA GLU A 367 15.00 -37.48 16.91
C GLU A 367 15.66 -38.54 17.80
N ASP A 368 15.98 -38.27 19.06
CA ASP A 368 16.85 -39.17 19.85
C ASP A 368 16.15 -40.06 20.90
N ASN A 369 14.84 -40.27 20.86
CA ASN A 369 14.17 -41.14 21.84
C ASN A 369 13.12 -42.11 21.27
N ALA A 370 13.45 -42.77 20.15
CA ALA A 370 12.70 -43.92 19.65
C ALA A 370 13.61 -45.15 19.43
N SER A 371 14.42 -45.50 20.43
CA SER A 371 15.04 -46.83 20.52
C SER A 371 15.44 -47.15 21.96
N LYS A 372 14.45 -47.42 22.82
CA LYS A 372 14.53 -48.23 24.05
C LYS A 372 13.17 -48.24 24.74
N VAL A 373 12.32 -49.17 24.31
CA VAL A 373 11.59 -50.21 25.06
C VAL A 373 10.69 -50.91 24.04
#